data_AF-A0A813GAK8-F1
#
_entry.id   AF-A0A813GAK8-F1
#
_cell.length_a   1.000
_cell.length_b   1.000
_cell.length_c   1.000
_cell.angle_alpha   90.00
_cell.angle_beta   90.00
_cell.angle_gamma   90.00
#
_symmetry.space_group_name_H-M   'P 1'
#
loop_
_entity.id
_entity.type
_entity.pdbx_description
1 polymer ?
#
loop_
_entity_poly.entity_id
_entity_poly.type
_entity_poly.pdbx_seq_one_letter_code
_entity_poly.pdbx_strand_id
1 'polypeptide(L)'
;MAPDPEPDTCCICLESLDSPGRGRQALSCQRRHMLHEDCVTEMRRHGASGHCPLCREELGGLEPFQVLLDRANLCYMRASYDEAYRLASEVHDLDSENPDAAAFLGFLMVQGHGVTKDLTQAEALFRTASSQGHLPATSYLAILLEERGDLQEAEALFRTASSQGHLEATSNLAILLEERGDLQEAEALFRTASSQGHLPATSNLAFLLEKRGDLQEA
;
A
#
# COMPACT_ATOMS: atom_id res chain seq x y z
N MET A 1 -43.54 2.71 -12.39
CA MET A 1 -42.37 3.45 -12.93
C MET A 1 -41.97 4.45 -11.87
N ALA A 2 -40.79 4.30 -11.27
CA ALA A 2 -40.25 5.35 -10.42
C ALA A 2 -40.04 6.60 -11.30
N PRO A 3 -40.36 7.82 -10.83
CA PRO A 3 -40.06 9.03 -11.58
C PRO A 3 -38.56 9.07 -11.87
N ASP A 4 -38.18 9.48 -13.09
CA ASP A 4 -36.79 9.78 -13.40
C ASP A 4 -36.26 10.77 -12.34
N PRO A 5 -35.06 10.55 -11.79
CA PRO A 5 -34.47 11.47 -10.82
C PRO A 5 -34.41 12.88 -11.44
N GLU A 6 -34.69 13.90 -10.63
CA GLU A 6 -34.57 15.29 -11.09
C GLU A 6 -33.19 15.51 -11.72
N PRO A 7 -33.11 16.19 -12.89
CA PRO A 7 -31.91 16.22 -13.73
C PRO A 7 -30.68 16.84 -13.05
N ASP A 8 -30.88 17.54 -11.93
CA ASP A 8 -29.84 18.26 -11.18
C ASP A 8 -29.48 17.60 -9.84
N THR A 9 -29.77 16.30 -9.66
CA THR A 9 -29.47 15.56 -8.43
C THR A 9 -28.43 14.46 -8.67
N CYS A 10 -27.42 14.37 -7.80
CA CYS A 10 -26.42 13.30 -7.83
C CYS A 10 -27.05 11.98 -7.39
N CYS A 11 -27.03 10.96 -8.25
CA CYS A 11 -27.73 9.70 -7.99
C CYS A 11 -27.08 8.82 -6.90
N ILE A 12 -25.93 9.22 -6.36
CA ILE A 12 -25.20 8.49 -5.32
C ILE A 12 -25.57 8.99 -3.92
N CYS A 13 -25.54 10.31 -3.71
CA CYS A 13 -25.86 10.92 -2.41
C CYS A 13 -27.25 11.56 -2.34
N LEU A 14 -27.97 11.65 -3.47
CA LEU A 14 -29.29 12.26 -3.60
C LEU A 14 -29.34 13.76 -3.28
N GLU A 15 -28.18 14.43 -3.26
CA GLU A 15 -28.06 15.88 -3.14
C GLU A 15 -28.01 16.58 -4.51
N SER A 16 -28.32 17.88 -4.53
CA SER A 16 -28.18 18.71 -5.73
C SER A 16 -26.72 18.74 -6.23
N LEU A 17 -26.53 18.66 -7.54
CA LEU A 17 -25.22 18.75 -8.21
C LEU A 17 -24.55 20.12 -8.05
N ASP A 18 -25.28 21.12 -7.57
CA ASP A 18 -24.76 22.46 -7.29
C ASP A 18 -24.38 22.65 -5.80
N SER A 19 -24.34 21.55 -5.02
CA SER A 19 -23.83 21.57 -3.64
C SER A 19 -22.41 22.16 -3.58
N PRO A 20 -22.18 23.20 -2.76
CA PRO A 20 -20.91 23.91 -2.74
C PRO A 20 -19.76 23.02 -2.26
N GLY A 21 -18.64 23.06 -2.98
CA GLY A 21 -17.39 22.39 -2.59
C GLY A 21 -17.25 20.92 -3.02
N ARG A 22 -18.22 20.34 -3.74
CA ARG A 22 -18.19 18.91 -4.13
C ARG A 22 -17.69 18.62 -5.55
N GLY A 23 -17.53 19.66 -6.38
CA GLY A 23 -17.15 19.51 -7.78
C GLY A 23 -18.22 18.80 -8.63
N ARG A 24 -18.02 18.75 -9.94
CA ARG A 24 -18.96 18.13 -10.89
C ARG A 24 -18.18 17.34 -11.93
N GLN A 25 -18.33 16.02 -11.91
CA GLN A 25 -17.68 15.12 -12.85
C GLN A 25 -18.68 14.54 -13.85
N ALA A 26 -18.43 14.84 -15.13
CA ALA A 26 -19.13 14.16 -16.22
C ALA A 26 -18.53 12.77 -16.44
N LEU A 27 -19.36 11.74 -16.36
CA LEU A 27 -18.98 10.37 -16.69
C LEU A 27 -18.72 10.24 -18.20
N SER A 28 -17.87 9.28 -18.56
CA SER A 28 -17.47 9.02 -19.96
C SER A 28 -18.53 8.31 -20.81
N CYS A 29 -19.78 8.18 -20.32
CA CYS A 29 -20.86 7.57 -21.09
C CYS A 29 -21.33 8.52 -22.20
N GLN A 30 -21.97 8.00 -23.24
CA GLN A 30 -22.49 8.84 -24.35
C GLN A 30 -23.43 9.95 -23.89
N ARG A 31 -24.18 9.70 -22.81
CA ARG A 31 -25.12 10.67 -22.22
C ARG A 31 -24.46 11.68 -21.27
N ARG A 32 -23.16 11.55 -21.00
CA ARG A 32 -22.36 12.40 -20.10
C ARG A 32 -23.04 12.69 -18.77
N HIS A 33 -23.55 11.65 -18.13
CA HIS A 33 -24.21 11.78 -16.83
C HIS A 33 -23.28 12.42 -15.81
N MET A 34 -23.84 13.26 -14.94
CA MET A 34 -23.10 14.06 -13.99
C MET A 34 -23.23 13.47 -12.59
N LEU A 35 -22.12 13.40 -11.87
CA LEU A 35 -22.06 13.08 -10.44
C LEU A 35 -21.14 14.11 -9.75
N HIS A 36 -21.17 14.15 -8.42
CA HIS A 36 -20.12 14.85 -7.68
C HIS A 36 -18.78 14.12 -7.81
N GLU A 37 -17.66 14.86 -7.82
CA GLU A 37 -16.31 14.31 -7.93
C GLU A 37 -15.98 13.39 -6.75
N ASP A 38 -16.39 13.78 -5.55
CA ASP A 38 -16.23 12.98 -4.33
C ASP A 38 -17.06 11.68 -4.39
N CYS A 39 -18.29 11.73 -4.91
CA CYS A 39 -19.12 10.55 -5.11
C CYS A 39 -18.49 9.57 -6.11
N VAL A 40 -17.88 10.07 -7.19
CA VAL A 40 -17.14 9.21 -8.14
C VAL A 40 -15.91 8.60 -7.47
N THR A 41 -15.19 9.37 -6.67
CA THR A 41 -14.02 8.90 -5.92
C THR A 41 -14.40 7.81 -4.93
N GLU A 42 -15.44 8.02 -4.12
CA GLU A 42 -16.00 7.02 -3.19
C GLU A 42 -16.46 5.74 -3.90
N MET A 43 -17.10 5.88 -5.06
CA MET A 43 -17.46 4.72 -5.89
C MET A 43 -16.21 3.93 -6.31
N ARG A 44 -15.14 4.61 -6.73
CA ARG A 44 -13.90 3.95 -7.15
C ARG A 44 -13.14 3.32 -5.96
N ARG A 45 -13.22 3.91 -4.76
CA ARG A 45 -12.70 3.33 -3.50
C ARG A 45 -13.37 2.01 -3.16
N HIS A 46 -14.70 1.96 -3.23
CA HIS A 46 -15.49 0.82 -2.72
C HIS A 46 -15.92 -0.20 -3.80
N GLY A 47 -15.37 -0.10 -5.01
CA GLY A 47 -15.63 -1.07 -6.07
C GLY A 47 -16.78 -0.69 -6.99
N ALA A 48 -16.56 0.34 -7.81
CA ALA A 48 -17.44 0.67 -8.92
C ALA A 48 -17.57 -0.52 -9.89
N SER A 49 -18.74 -0.66 -10.52
CA SER A 49 -19.01 -1.74 -11.47
C SER A 49 -18.28 -1.58 -12.81
N GLY A 50 -17.50 -0.51 -13.00
CA GLY A 50 -17.02 -0.08 -14.31
C GLY A 50 -18.15 0.32 -15.26
N HIS A 51 -19.39 0.47 -14.78
CA HIS A 51 -20.53 0.87 -15.59
C HIS A 51 -21.18 2.14 -15.04
N CYS A 52 -21.78 2.94 -15.91
CA CYS A 52 -22.56 4.10 -15.50
C CYS A 52 -23.75 3.66 -14.64
N PRO A 53 -23.96 4.23 -13.44
CA PRO A 53 -25.08 3.84 -12.57
C PRO A 53 -26.46 4.18 -13.17
N LEU A 54 -26.52 5.10 -14.14
CA LEU A 54 -27.75 5.58 -14.75
C LEU A 54 -28.10 4.89 -16.07
N CYS A 55 -27.16 4.78 -17.03
CA CYS A 55 -27.42 4.11 -18.31
C CYS A 55 -26.84 2.70 -18.43
N ARG A 56 -26.05 2.23 -17.47
CA ARG A 56 -25.35 0.92 -17.51
C ARG A 56 -24.41 0.74 -18.70
N GLU A 57 -23.96 1.83 -19.31
CA GLU A 57 -22.89 1.80 -20.32
C GLU A 57 -21.55 1.50 -19.62
N GLU A 58 -20.70 0.67 -20.22
CA GLU A 58 -19.35 0.35 -19.71
C GLU A 58 -18.43 1.57 -19.85
N LEU A 59 -17.68 1.86 -18.78
CA LEU A 59 -16.86 3.06 -18.62
C LEU A 59 -15.46 2.69 -18.12
N GLY A 60 -14.43 3.02 -18.91
CA GLY A 60 -13.04 2.94 -18.45
C GLY A 60 -12.71 3.93 -17.31
N GLY A 61 -13.44 5.04 -17.19
CA GLY A 61 -13.20 6.06 -16.16
C GLY A 61 -13.72 5.73 -14.75
N LEU A 62 -14.41 4.60 -14.58
CA LEU A 62 -14.91 4.12 -13.29
C LEU A 62 -14.21 2.83 -12.83
N GLU A 63 -13.02 2.55 -13.35
CA GLU A 63 -12.20 1.44 -12.84
C GLU A 63 -11.93 1.63 -11.33
N PRO A 64 -12.21 0.61 -10.49
CA PRO A 64 -11.90 0.66 -9.06
C PRO A 64 -10.41 0.85 -8.81
N PHE A 65 -10.06 1.52 -7.70
CA PHE A 65 -8.65 1.74 -7.34
C PHE A 65 -7.88 0.43 -7.17
N GLN A 66 -8.49 -0.60 -6.59
CA GLN A 66 -7.88 -1.93 -6.50
C GLN A 66 -7.49 -2.49 -7.88
N VAL A 67 -8.36 -2.36 -8.89
CA VAL A 67 -8.10 -2.87 -10.24
C VAL A 67 -6.94 -2.10 -10.90
N LEU A 68 -6.87 -0.80 -10.67
CA LEU A 68 -5.76 0.02 -11.15
C LEU A 68 -4.44 -0.38 -10.49
N LEU A 69 -4.44 -0.61 -9.17
CA LEU A 69 -3.25 -1.03 -8.42
C LEU A 69 -2.82 -2.46 -8.79
N ASP A 70 -3.76 -3.37 -9.00
CA ASP A 70 -3.46 -4.72 -9.52
C ASP A 70 -2.79 -4.63 -10.90
N ARG A 71 -3.31 -3.76 -11.78
CA ARG A 71 -2.70 -3.49 -13.09
C ARG A 71 -1.31 -2.87 -12.94
N ALA A 72 -1.12 -1.94 -12.00
CA ALA A 72 0.17 -1.34 -11.70
C ALA A 72 1.19 -2.40 -11.22
N ASN A 73 0.78 -3.33 -10.35
CA ASN A 73 1.58 -4.47 -9.92
C ASN A 73 1.94 -5.41 -11.08
N LEU A 74 1.00 -5.70 -11.98
CA LEU A 74 1.28 -6.48 -13.20
C LEU A 74 2.28 -5.78 -14.11
N CYS A 75 2.17 -4.46 -14.29
CA CYS A 75 3.15 -3.67 -15.04
C CYS A 75 4.53 -3.74 -14.38
N TYR A 76 4.60 -3.64 -13.05
CA TYR A 76 5.84 -3.79 -12.29
C TYR A 76 6.49 -5.16 -12.49
N MET A 77 5.72 -6.25 -12.38
CA MET A 77 6.23 -7.62 -12.61
C MET A 77 6.71 -7.84 -14.05
N ARG A 78 6.22 -7.04 -15.01
CA ARG A 78 6.66 -7.04 -16.41
C ARG A 78 7.79 -6.03 -16.69
N ALA A 79 8.38 -5.46 -15.65
CA ALA A 79 9.41 -4.41 -15.73
C ALA A 79 8.97 -3.16 -16.51
N SER A 80 7.67 -2.92 -16.63
CA SER A 80 7.08 -1.71 -17.23
C SER A 80 6.89 -0.66 -16.14
N TYR A 81 8.01 -0.15 -15.63
CA TYR A 81 8.02 0.67 -14.42
C TYR A 81 7.38 2.04 -14.58
N ASP A 82 7.57 2.71 -15.73
CA ASP A 82 6.94 4.01 -16.00
C ASP A 82 5.42 3.91 -15.94
N GLU A 83 4.86 2.83 -16.49
CA GLU A 83 3.43 2.56 -16.48
C GLU A 83 2.92 2.19 -15.08
N ALA A 84 3.69 1.40 -14.34
CA ALA A 84 3.37 1.08 -12.94
C ALA A 84 3.31 2.35 -12.08
N TYR A 85 4.31 3.23 -12.22
CA TYR A 85 4.37 4.51 -11.51
C TYR A 85 3.21 5.42 -11.91
N ARG A 86 2.90 5.52 -13.20
CA ARG A 86 1.79 6.34 -13.71
C ARG A 86 0.45 5.90 -13.14
N LEU A 87 0.15 4.59 -13.12
CA LEU A 87 -1.11 4.07 -12.59
C LEU A 87 -1.23 4.26 -11.07
N ALA A 88 -0.15 4.03 -10.33
CA ALA A 88 -0.14 4.26 -8.89
C ALA A 88 -0.29 5.74 -8.54
N SER A 89 0.34 6.63 -9.32
CA SER A 89 0.21 8.09 -9.19
C SER A 89 -1.22 8.53 -9.48
N GLU A 90 -1.87 7.97 -10.50
CA GLU A 90 -3.28 8.26 -10.80
C GLU A 90 -4.19 7.96 -9.60
N VAL A 91 -4.01 6.79 -8.96
CA VAL A 91 -4.78 6.44 -7.75
C VAL A 91 -4.47 7.40 -6.61
N HIS A 92 -3.19 7.73 -6.39
CA HIS A 92 -2.79 8.64 -5.31
C HIS A 92 -3.27 10.09 -5.52
N ASP A 93 -3.29 10.58 -6.75
CA ASP A 93 -3.78 11.93 -7.08
C ASP A 93 -5.30 12.05 -6.83
N LEU A 94 -6.03 10.95 -7.05
CA LEU A 94 -7.48 10.87 -6.80
C LEU A 94 -7.81 10.57 -5.34
N ASP A 95 -6.90 9.90 -4.64
CA ASP A 95 -7.02 9.49 -3.26
C ASP A 95 -5.65 9.47 -2.58
N SER A 96 -5.26 10.63 -2.06
CA SER A 96 -3.96 10.81 -1.40
C SER A 96 -3.82 9.98 -0.12
N GLU A 97 -4.95 9.58 0.46
CA GLU A 97 -5.03 8.73 1.64
C GLU A 97 -5.14 7.25 1.25
N ASN A 98 -4.98 6.84 -0.01
CA ASN A 98 -4.98 5.41 -0.34
C ASN A 98 -3.67 4.76 0.14
N PRO A 99 -3.70 3.85 1.13
CA PRO A 99 -2.49 3.30 1.72
C PRO A 99 -1.73 2.39 0.76
N ASP A 100 -2.43 1.65 -0.09
CA ASP A 100 -1.82 0.75 -1.07
C ASP A 100 -1.08 1.54 -2.16
N ALA A 101 -1.70 2.62 -2.67
CA ALA A 101 -1.07 3.51 -3.64
C ALA A 101 0.15 4.22 -3.05
N ALA A 102 0.03 4.76 -1.83
CA ALA A 102 1.15 5.41 -1.15
C ALA A 102 2.30 4.43 -0.89
N ALA A 103 2.01 3.23 -0.40
CA ALA A 103 3.02 2.19 -0.17
C ALA A 103 3.73 1.79 -1.48
N PHE A 104 2.96 1.60 -2.55
CA PHE A 104 3.52 1.16 -3.82
C PHE A 104 4.37 2.26 -4.48
N LEU A 105 3.92 3.51 -4.46
CA LEU A 105 4.72 4.65 -4.92
C LEU A 105 6.01 4.80 -4.11
N GLY A 106 5.92 4.76 -2.77
CA GLY A 106 7.09 4.83 -1.91
C GLY A 106 8.12 3.76 -2.27
N PHE A 107 7.67 2.53 -2.50
CA PHE A 107 8.53 1.43 -2.94
C PHE A 107 9.18 1.71 -4.31
N LEU A 108 8.42 2.18 -5.30
CA LEU A 108 8.97 2.54 -6.63
C LEU A 108 10.03 3.64 -6.52
N MET A 109 9.83 4.62 -5.65
CA MET A 109 10.76 5.73 -5.42
C MET A 109 12.06 5.29 -4.72
N VAL A 110 12.01 4.35 -3.76
CA VAL A 110 13.23 3.75 -3.18
C VAL A 110 14.05 3.04 -4.25
N GLN A 111 13.38 2.29 -5.14
CA GLN A 111 14.04 1.52 -6.19
C GLN A 111 14.47 2.38 -7.39
N GLY A 112 13.86 3.55 -7.59
CA GLY A 112 14.07 4.37 -8.79
C GLY A 112 13.39 3.77 -10.03
N HIS A 113 12.28 3.05 -9.83
CA HIS A 113 11.55 2.36 -10.87
C HIS A 113 10.47 3.28 -11.45
N GLY A 114 10.67 3.75 -12.68
CA GLY A 114 9.74 4.64 -13.39
C GLY A 114 9.78 6.10 -12.91
N VAL A 115 10.66 6.40 -11.94
CA VAL A 115 10.84 7.72 -11.33
C VAL A 115 12.27 7.82 -10.80
N THR A 116 12.79 9.05 -10.68
CA THR A 116 14.08 9.27 -10.00
C THR A 116 13.99 8.89 -8.52
N LYS A 117 15.05 8.29 -7.98
CA LYS A 117 15.09 7.94 -6.56
C LYS A 117 14.88 9.16 -5.68
N ASP A 118 13.93 9.05 -4.75
CA ASP A 118 13.66 10.06 -3.73
C ASP A 118 13.26 9.37 -2.42
N LEU A 119 14.23 9.24 -1.52
CA LEU A 119 14.01 8.55 -0.23
C LEU A 119 13.19 9.41 0.74
N THR A 120 13.23 10.74 0.61
CA THR A 120 12.49 11.64 1.49
C THR A 120 11.00 11.60 1.16
N GLN A 121 10.66 11.63 -0.12
CA GLN A 121 9.26 11.47 -0.54
C GLN A 121 8.76 10.04 -0.30
N ALA A 122 9.60 9.02 -0.51
CA ALA A 122 9.25 7.65 -0.16
C ALA A 122 8.94 7.48 1.34
N GLU A 123 9.76 8.07 2.22
CA GLU A 123 9.50 8.06 3.67
C GLU A 123 8.14 8.67 4.01
N ALA A 124 7.82 9.83 3.43
CA ALA A 124 6.54 10.49 3.66
C ALA A 124 5.36 9.60 3.24
N LEU A 125 5.45 8.96 2.06
CA LEU A 125 4.43 8.04 1.57
C LEU A 125 4.28 6.80 2.47
N PHE A 126 5.39 6.21 2.92
CA PHE A 126 5.34 5.09 3.85
C PHE A 126 4.76 5.50 5.21
N ARG A 127 5.04 6.71 5.71
CA ARG A 127 4.42 7.23 6.94
C ARG A 127 2.90 7.38 6.78
N THR A 128 2.43 7.91 5.65
CA THR A 128 0.99 7.99 5.35
C THR A 128 0.36 6.60 5.37
N ALA A 129 0.89 5.64 4.61
CA ALA A 129 0.36 4.28 4.56
C ALA A 129 0.44 3.56 5.92
N SER A 130 1.56 3.72 6.64
CA SER A 130 1.77 3.14 7.98
C SER A 130 0.77 3.68 9.01
N SER A 131 0.46 4.98 8.96
CA SER A 131 -0.55 5.60 9.85
C SER A 131 -1.96 5.02 9.68
N GLN A 132 -2.22 4.38 8.53
CA GLN A 132 -3.47 3.69 8.23
C GLN A 132 -3.40 2.17 8.46
N GLY A 133 -2.31 1.68 9.04
CA GLY A 133 -2.13 0.26 9.39
C GLY A 133 -1.61 -0.61 8.24
N HIS A 134 -1.10 -0.04 7.15
CA HIS A 134 -0.55 -0.82 6.04
C HIS A 134 0.79 -1.48 6.42
N LEU A 135 0.73 -2.75 6.84
CA LEU A 135 1.86 -3.48 7.41
C LEU A 135 3.11 -3.55 6.51
N PRO A 136 3.00 -3.80 5.18
CA PRO A 136 4.17 -3.76 4.32
C PRO A 136 4.85 -2.38 4.30
N ALA A 137 4.08 -1.29 4.34
CA ALA A 137 4.63 0.06 4.36
C ALA A 137 5.32 0.38 5.68
N THR A 138 4.75 -0.07 6.80
CA THR A 138 5.41 0.00 8.12
C THR A 138 6.75 -0.72 8.11
N SER A 139 6.82 -1.89 7.46
CA SER A 139 8.08 -2.64 7.30
C SER A 139 9.08 -1.92 6.40
N TYR A 140 8.65 -1.35 5.27
CA TYR A 140 9.53 -0.57 4.39
C TYR A 140 10.04 0.71 5.05
N LEU A 141 9.20 1.40 5.83
CA LEU A 141 9.62 2.54 6.61
C LEU A 141 10.69 2.15 7.63
N ALA A 142 10.51 1.02 8.33
CA ALA A 142 11.49 0.52 9.28
C ALA A 142 12.84 0.21 8.61
N ILE A 143 12.84 -0.44 7.44
CA ILE A 143 14.05 -0.72 6.66
C ILE A 143 14.75 0.59 6.26
N LEU A 144 14.01 1.58 5.77
CA LEU A 144 14.57 2.88 5.38
C LEU A 144 15.25 3.59 6.56
N LEU A 145 14.62 3.53 7.74
CA LEU A 145 15.14 4.13 8.97
C LEU A 145 16.36 3.37 9.48
N GLU A 146 16.34 2.04 9.41
CA GLU A 146 17.47 1.17 9.74
C GLU A 146 18.69 1.50 8.87
N GLU A 147 18.52 1.58 7.55
CA GLU A 147 19.59 1.94 6.60
C GLU A 147 20.17 3.34 6.87
N ARG A 148 19.37 4.26 7.40
CA ARG A 148 19.81 5.60 7.82
C ARG A 148 20.47 5.61 9.20
N GLY A 149 20.36 4.54 9.98
CA GLY A 149 20.90 4.41 11.33
C GLY A 149 19.93 4.81 12.46
N ASP A 150 18.66 5.08 12.15
CA ASP A 150 17.61 5.42 13.11
C ASP A 150 17.03 4.16 13.78
N LEU A 151 17.91 3.34 14.38
CA LEU A 151 17.61 1.97 14.82
C LEU A 151 16.48 1.87 15.85
N GLN A 152 16.32 2.87 16.71
CA GLN A 152 15.25 2.87 17.74
C GLN A 152 13.86 3.00 17.10
N GLU A 153 13.71 3.87 16.11
CA GLU A 153 12.43 4.05 15.42
C GLU A 153 12.16 2.85 14.50
N ALA A 154 13.18 2.35 13.81
CA ALA A 154 13.09 1.12 13.01
C ALA A 154 12.61 -0.07 13.84
N GLU A 155 13.22 -0.32 15.01
CA GLU A 155 12.80 -1.40 15.91
C GLU A 155 11.34 -1.25 16.35
N ALA A 156 10.91 -0.03 16.72
CA ALA A 156 9.53 0.22 17.14
C ALA A 156 8.51 -0.10 16.02
N LEU A 157 8.85 0.25 14.78
CA LEU A 157 8.01 -0.04 13.62
C LEU A 157 8.01 -1.54 13.29
N PHE A 158 9.16 -2.21 13.33
CA PHE A 158 9.22 -3.66 13.15
C PHE A 158 8.43 -4.40 14.22
N ARG A 159 8.53 -4.01 15.49
CA ARG A 159 7.71 -4.56 16.58
C ARG A 159 6.22 -4.33 16.33
N THR A 160 5.83 -3.14 15.87
CA THR A 160 4.45 -2.82 15.52
C THR A 160 3.92 -3.75 14.43
N ALA A 161 4.65 -3.92 13.33
CA ALA A 161 4.25 -4.80 12.23
C ALA A 161 4.29 -6.29 12.62
N SER A 162 5.30 -6.71 13.39
CA SER A 162 5.44 -8.08 13.91
C SER A 162 4.28 -8.46 14.84
N SER A 163 3.87 -7.56 15.74
CA SER A 163 2.75 -7.79 16.66
C SER A 163 1.41 -7.99 15.93
N GLN A 164 1.30 -7.52 14.68
CA GLN A 164 0.14 -7.68 13.81
C GLN A 164 0.31 -8.86 12.83
N GLY A 165 1.34 -9.69 12.99
CA GLY A 165 1.56 -10.91 12.22
C GLY A 165 2.32 -10.71 10.91
N HIS A 166 2.95 -9.56 10.66
CA HIS A 166 3.78 -9.36 9.46
C HIS A 166 5.08 -10.17 9.58
N LEU A 167 5.15 -11.32 8.89
CA LEU A 167 6.25 -12.29 9.03
C LEU A 167 7.61 -11.74 8.56
N GLU A 168 7.61 -10.95 7.49
CA GLU A 168 8.85 -10.32 6.99
C GLU A 168 9.38 -9.30 7.99
N ALA A 169 8.50 -8.50 8.61
CA ALA A 169 8.90 -7.54 9.65
C ALA A 169 9.38 -8.26 10.93
N THR A 170 8.77 -9.41 11.26
CA THR A 170 9.21 -10.28 12.36
C THR A 170 10.63 -10.82 12.10
N SER A 171 10.91 -11.22 10.86
CA SER A 171 12.24 -11.67 10.43
C SER A 171 13.26 -10.54 10.47
N ASN A 172 12.90 -9.33 10.03
CA ASN A 172 13.81 -8.18 10.05
C ASN A 172 14.07 -7.69 11.49
N LEU A 173 13.06 -7.70 12.36
CA LEU A 173 13.27 -7.45 13.79
C LEU A 173 14.30 -8.42 14.39
N ALA A 174 14.21 -9.70 14.03
CA ALA A 174 15.13 -10.71 14.51
C ALA A 174 16.57 -10.47 14.01
N ILE A 175 16.74 -10.05 12.75
CA ILE A 175 18.05 -9.67 12.20
C ILE A 175 18.62 -8.47 12.97
N LEU A 176 17.85 -7.40 13.15
CA LEU A 176 18.26 -6.21 13.90
C LEU A 176 18.70 -6.54 15.33
N LEU A 177 17.98 -7.47 16.00
CA LEU A 177 18.32 -7.95 17.34
C LEU A 177 19.56 -8.84 17.35
N GLU A 178 19.75 -9.70 16.33
CA GLU A 178 20.97 -10.51 16.18
C GLU A 178 22.19 -9.60 16.06
N GLU A 179 22.13 -8.57 15.22
CA GLU A 179 23.24 -7.62 15.00
C GLU A 179 23.60 -6.83 16.26
N ARG A 180 22.62 -6.56 17.13
CA ARG A 180 22.84 -5.94 18.45
C ARG A 180 23.35 -6.93 19.51
N GLY A 181 23.32 -8.24 19.23
CA GLY A 181 23.74 -9.30 20.15
C GLY A 181 22.62 -9.85 21.05
N ASP A 182 21.37 -9.47 20.82
CA ASP A 182 20.18 -9.96 21.55
C ASP A 182 19.72 -11.33 21.02
N LEU A 183 20.64 -12.30 20.97
CA LEU A 183 20.48 -13.57 20.27
C LEU A 183 19.27 -14.40 20.74
N GLN A 184 18.92 -14.32 22.03
CA GLN A 184 17.78 -15.07 22.57
C GLN A 184 16.44 -14.59 22.00
N GLU A 185 16.27 -13.27 21.91
CA GLU A 185 15.05 -12.68 21.36
C GLU A 185 14.98 -12.88 19.85
N ALA A 186 16.10 -12.67 19.15
CA ALA A 186 16.23 -12.95 17.71
C ALA A 186 15.82 -14.39 17.37
N GLU A 187 16.32 -15.38 18.12
CA GLU A 187 15.98 -16.79 17.92
C GLU A 187 14.49 -17.08 18.13
N ALA A 188 13.88 -16.47 19.16
CA ALA A 188 12.45 -16.62 19.42
C ALA A 188 11.58 -16.07 18.29
N LEU A 189 11.96 -14.91 17.74
CA LEU A 189 11.28 -14.30 16.60
C LEU A 189 11.47 -15.12 15.32
N PHE A 190 12.68 -15.59 15.03
CA PHE A 190 12.93 -16.47 13.88
C PHE A 190 12.14 -17.78 13.97
N ARG A 191 12.06 -18.40 15.15
CA ARG A 191 11.19 -19.58 15.36
C ARG A 191 9.72 -19.26 15.12
N THR A 192 9.25 -18.12 15.61
CA THR A 192 7.87 -17.67 15.43
C THR A 192 7.53 -17.52 13.94
N ALA A 193 8.37 -16.83 13.17
CA ALA A 193 8.18 -16.67 11.74
C ALA A 193 8.34 -18.00 10.96
N SER A 194 9.32 -18.83 11.33
CA SER A 194 9.57 -20.14 10.71
C SER A 194 8.40 -21.12 10.92
N SER A 195 7.83 -21.17 12.14
CA SER A 195 6.66 -22.00 12.45
C SER A 195 5.40 -21.61 11.66
N GLN A 196 5.35 -20.37 11.17
CA GLN A 196 4.29 -19.85 10.29
C GLN A 196 4.63 -19.99 8.79
N GLY A 197 5.73 -20.69 8.45
CA GLY A 197 6.13 -21.00 7.09
C GLY A 197 6.97 -19.93 6.40
N HIS A 198 7.49 -18.94 7.12
CA HIS A 198 8.39 -17.93 6.54
C HIS A 198 9.77 -18.55 6.22
N LEU A 199 10.01 -18.84 4.95
CA LEU A 199 11.24 -19.51 4.49
C LEU A 199 12.52 -18.71 4.82
N PRO A 200 12.60 -17.38 4.59
CA PRO A 200 13.80 -16.63 4.95
C PRO A 200 14.12 -16.71 6.45
N ALA A 201 13.11 -16.67 7.31
CA ALA A 201 13.31 -16.80 8.76
C ALA A 201 13.80 -18.20 9.16
N THR A 202 13.39 -19.24 8.43
CA THR A 202 13.87 -20.61 8.65
C THR A 202 15.36 -20.73 8.32
N SER A 203 15.80 -20.13 7.21
CA SER A 203 17.22 -20.07 6.84
C SER A 203 18.04 -19.27 7.86
N ASN A 204 17.54 -18.12 8.30
CA ASN A 204 18.23 -17.30 9.31
C ASN A 204 18.31 -17.99 10.67
N LEU A 205 17.25 -18.71 11.08
CA LEU A 205 17.28 -19.52 12.29
C LEU A 205 18.38 -20.57 12.24
N ALA A 206 18.53 -21.27 11.10
CA ALA A 206 19.56 -22.28 10.94
C ALA A 206 20.97 -21.69 11.10
N PHE A 207 21.23 -20.56 10.43
CA PHE A 207 22.51 -19.84 10.51
C PHE A 207 22.82 -19.34 11.93
N LEU A 208 21.82 -18.80 12.63
CA LEU A 208 21.97 -18.35 14.02
C LEU A 208 22.34 -19.51 14.95
N LEU A 209 21.71 -20.67 14.79
CA LEU A 209 21.98 -21.86 15.61
C LEU A 209 23.36 -22.46 15.32
N GLU A 210 23.80 -22.46 14.06
CA GLU A 210 25.15 -22.90 13.66
C GLU A 210 26.22 -22.03 14.32
N LYS A 211 26.12 -20.70 14.20
CA LYS A 211 27.03 -19.76 14.88
C LYS A 211 27.11 -19.99 16.39
N ARG A 212 25.96 -20.27 17.03
CA ARG A 212 25.92 -20.54 18.47
C ARG A 212 26.55 -21.87 18.85
N GLY A 213 26.43 -22.89 18.00
CA GLY A 213 27.11 -24.18 18.17
C GLY A 213 28.62 -24.01 18.13
N ASP A 214 29.13 -23.30 17.12
CA ASP A 214 30.56 -23.02 16.96
C ASP A 214 31.13 -22.22 18.14
N LEU A 215 30.37 -21.25 18.68
CA LEU A 215 30.75 -20.48 19.87
C LEU A 215 30.73 -21.30 21.18
N GLN A 216 29.97 -22.39 21.24
CA GLN A 216 29.95 -23.28 22.41
C GLN A 216 31.07 -24.33 22.36
N GLU A 217 31.61 -24.62 21.18
CA GLU A 217 32.69 -25.57 20.95
C GLU A 217 34.10 -24.93 20.99
N ALA A 218 34.21 -23.60 20.89
CA ALA A 218 35.46 -22.83 20.95
C ALA A 218 35.88 -22.42 22.37
#